data_AF-A0A3N7K253-F1
#
_entry.id   AF-A0A3N7K253-F1
#
_cell.length_a   1.000
_cell.length_b   1.000
_cell.length_c   1.000
_cell.angle_alpha   90.00
_cell.angle_beta   90.00
_cell.angle_gamma   90.00
#
_symmetry.space_group_name_H-M   'P 1'
#
loop_
_entity.id
_entity.type
_entity.pdbx_description
1 polymer ?
#
loop_
_entity_poly.entity_id
_entity_poly.type
_entity_poly.pdbx_seq_one_letter_code
_entity_poly.pdbx_strand_id
1 'polypeptide(L)' 'MASPGKKSFLLRIDPDLWAEIERLASAELRSANAQVEYLLREALKDRLGSKSRPKEPKQK' A
#
# COMPACT_ATOMS: atom_id res chain seq x y z
N MET A 1 -5.53 15.30 6.58
CA MET A 1 -6.80 14.57 6.87
C MET A 1 -6.60 13.12 6.47
N ALA A 2 -6.87 12.16 7.36
CA ALA A 2 -6.84 10.74 6.99
C ALA A 2 -7.92 10.46 5.94
N SER A 3 -7.58 9.76 4.86
CA SER A 3 -8.56 9.38 3.84
C SER A 3 -9.62 8.47 4.49
N PRO A 4 -10.93 8.77 4.34
CA PRO A 4 -11.99 7.96 4.92
C PRO A 4 -11.83 6.48 4.53
N GLY A 5 -11.88 5.58 5.51
CA GLY A 5 -11.77 4.13 5.29
C GLY A 5 -10.36 3.58 5.13
N LYS A 6 -9.30 4.38 5.25
CA LYS A 6 -7.91 3.90 5.28
C LYS A 6 -7.44 3.67 6.72
N LYS A 7 -6.87 2.48 6.99
CA LYS A 7 -6.25 2.16 8.28
C LYS A 7 -4.85 2.76 8.35
N SER A 8 -4.59 3.63 9.32
CA SER A 8 -3.24 4.08 9.65
C SER A 8 -2.54 3.02 10.51
N PHE A 9 -1.30 2.68 10.16
CA PHE A 9 -0.49 1.72 10.90
C PHE A 9 0.97 2.20 10.93
N LEU A 10 1.65 1.99 12.06
CA LEU A 10 3.09 2.26 12.15
C LEU A 10 3.84 1.08 11.55
N LEU A 11 4.58 1.33 10.46
CA LEU A 11 5.43 0.35 9.82
C LEU A 11 6.87 0.53 10.32
N ARG A 12 7.49 -0.54 10.82
CA ARG A 12 8.94 -0.59 10.99
C ARG A 12 9.51 -1.06 9.67
N ILE A 13 10.20 -0.17 8.97
CA ILE A 13 10.81 -0.43 7.67
C ILE A 13 12.28 -0.04 7.71
N ASP A 14 13.10 -0.80 6.99
CA ASP A 14 14.49 -0.43 6.75
C ASP A 14 14.56 0.91 5.98
N PRO A 15 15.39 1.89 6.41
CA PRO A 15 15.49 3.18 5.74
C PRO A 15 15.93 3.08 4.28
N ASP A 16 16.80 2.14 3.93
CA ASP A 16 17.30 1.98 2.56
C ASP A 16 16.18 1.44 1.65
N LEU A 17 15.41 0.49 2.16
CA LEU A 17 14.20 -0.01 1.48
C LEU A 17 13.17 1.11 1.28
N TRP A 18 12.99 1.98 2.27
CA TRP A 18 12.08 3.12 2.15
C TRP A 18 12.52 4.09 1.05
N ALA A 19 13.82 4.40 0.97
CA ALA A 19 14.37 5.28 -0.07
C ALA A 19 14.16 4.71 -1.48
N GLU A 20 14.30 3.39 -1.65
CA GLU A 20 14.00 2.74 -2.93
C GLU A 20 12.52 2.85 -3.32
N ILE A 21 11.61 2.67 -2.36
CA ILE A 21 10.16 2.83 -2.57
C ILE A 21 9.83 4.29 -2.95
N GLU A 22 10.43 5.28 -2.30
CA GLU A 22 10.22 6.69 -2.61
C GLU A 22 10.71 7.05 -4.02
N ARG A 23 11.86 6.51 -4.42
CA ARG A 23 12.39 6.70 -5.78
C ARG A 23 11.47 6.09 -6.83
N LEU A 24 10.96 4.88 -6.58
CA LEU A 24 10.02 4.21 -7.48
C LEU A 24 8.69 4.97 -7.56
N ALA A 25 8.16 5.40 -6.41
CA ALA A 25 6.94 6.21 -6.35
C ALA A 25 7.08 7.51 -7.16
N SER A 26 8.24 8.18 -7.04
CA SER A 26 8.55 9.39 -7.80
C SER A 26 8.59 9.15 -9.30
N ALA A 27 9.18 8.03 -9.74
CA ALA A 27 9.20 7.64 -11.15
C ALA A 27 7.80 7.34 -11.72
N GLU A 28 6.89 6.81 -10.90
CA GLU A 28 5.50 6.50 -11.26
C GLU A 28 4.51 7.65 -10.99
N LEU A 29 4.99 8.84 -10.61
CA LEU A 29 4.18 10.01 -10.24
C LEU A 29 3.13 9.69 -9.14
N ARG A 30 3.53 8.89 -8.16
CA ARG A 30 2.70 8.41 -7.06
C ARG A 30 3.26 8.87 -5.70
N SER A 31 2.39 9.00 -4.70
CA SER A 31 2.87 9.16 -3.32
C SER A 31 3.48 7.86 -2.81
N ALA A 32 4.44 7.96 -1.89
CA ALA A 32 5.07 6.78 -1.27
C ALA A 32 4.01 5.84 -0.65
N ASN A 33 3.01 6.37 0.05
CA ASN A 33 1.92 5.56 0.62
C ASN A 33 1.11 4.81 -0.43
N ALA A 34 0.81 5.45 -1.56
CA ALA A 34 0.09 4.77 -2.64
C ALA A 34 0.97 3.73 -3.34
N GLN A 35 2.29 3.95 -3.42
CA GLN A 35 3.24 2.95 -3.93
C GLN A 35 3.29 1.72 -3.02
N VAL A 36 3.37 1.93 -1.70
CA VAL A 36 3.32 0.84 -0.71
C VAL A 36 2.02 0.05 -0.85
N GLU A 37 0.88 0.71 -0.95
CA GLU A 37 -0.41 0.03 -1.12
C GLU A 37 -0.45 -0.81 -2.41
N TYR A 38 0.06 -0.28 -3.52
CA TYR A 38 0.15 -0.99 -4.79
C TYR A 38 1.01 -2.25 -4.68
N LEU A 39 2.24 -2.12 -4.18
CA LEU A 39 3.18 -3.24 -4.01
C LEU A 39 2.61 -4.33 -3.09
N LEU A 40 1.95 -3.95 -2.00
CA LEU A 40 1.31 -4.91 -1.09
C LEU A 40 0.15 -5.64 -1.77
N ARG A 41 -0.65 -4.96 -2.60
CA ARG A 41 -1.75 -5.59 -3.36
C ARG A 41 -1.22 -6.56 -4.40
N GLU A 42 -0.17 -6.20 -5.13
CA GLU A 42 0.49 -7.09 -6.09
C GLU A 42 1.05 -8.33 -5.37
N ALA A 43 1.82 -8.14 -4.31
CA ALA A 43 2.39 -9.24 -3.54
C ALA A 43 1.33 -10.19 -2.96
N LEU A 44 0.19 -9.66 -2.49
CA LEU A 44 -0.92 -10.48 -2.02
C LEU A 44 -1.63 -11.22 -3.15
N LYS A 45 -1.83 -10.57 -4.30
CA LYS A 45 -2.42 -11.20 -5.49
C LYS A 45 -1.56 -12.35 -5.99
N ASP A 46 -0.24 -12.18 -6.00
CA ASP A 46 0.69 -13.23 -6.44
C ASP A 46 0.72 -14.41 -5.47
N ARG A 47 0.61 -14.15 -4.16
CA ARG A 47 0.64 -15.20 -3.12
C ARG A 47 -0.69 -15.92 -2.91
N LEU A 48 -1.81 -15.20 -3.01
CA LEU A 48 -3.14 -15.70 -2.63
C LEU A 48 -4.09 -15.85 -3.82
N GLY A 49 -3.71 -15.37 -5.01
CA GLY A 49 -4.57 -15.29 -6.19
C GLY A 49 -5.68 -14.22 -6.05
N SER A 50 -6.58 -14.18 -7.04
CA SER A 50 -7.70 -13.22 -7.12
C SER A 50 -8.79 -13.39 -6.05
N LYS A 51 -8.60 -14.29 -5.08
CA LYS A 51 -9.54 -14.52 -3.96
C LYS A 51 -9.48 -13.41 -2.91
N SER A 52 -8.50 -12.51 -2.95
CA SER A 52 -8.42 -11.35 -2.06
C SER A 52 -9.37 -10.23 -2.50
N ARG A 53 -10.68 -10.46 -2.48
CA ARG A 53 -11.65 -9.35 -2.50
C ARG A 53 -11.88 -8.89 -1.06
N PRO A 54 -11.46 -7.67 -0.68
CA PRO A 54 -11.90 -7.09 0.57
C PRO A 54 -13.41 -6.90 0.48
N LYS A 55 -14.18 -7.39 1.46
CA LYS A 55 -15.54 -6.91 1.66
C LYS A 55 -15.45 -5.41 1.91
N GLU A 56 -16.22 -4.61 1.18
CA GLU A 56 -16.34 -3.18 1.43
C GLU A 56 -16.57 -2.95 2.95
N PRO A 57 -15.81 -2.04 3.57
CA PRO A 57 -16.16 -1.61 4.90
C PRO A 57 -17.50 -0.89 4.78
N LYS A 58 -18.58 -1.56 5.22
CA LYS A 58 -19.86 -0.91 5.47
C LYS A 58 -19.60 0.20 6.47
N GLN A 59 -19.50 1.43 5.99
CA GLN A 59 -19.45 2.62 6.83
C GLN A 59 -20.79 2.65 7.60
N LYS A 60 -20.69 2.64 8.92
CA LYS A 60 -21.81 2.90 9.84
C LYS A 60 -21.65 4.32 10.36
#